data_AF-A0A6I7YYT4-F1
#
_entry.id   AF-A0A6I7YYT4-F1
#
_cell.length_a   1.000
_cell.length_b   1.000
_cell.length_c   1.000
_cell.angle_alpha   90.00
_cell.angle_beta   90.00
_cell.angle_gamma   90.00
#
_symmetry.space_group_name_H-M   'P 1'
#
loop_
_entity.id
_entity.type
_entity.pdbx_description
1 polymer ?
#
loop_
_entity_poly.entity_id
_entity_poly.type
_entity_poly.pdbx_seq_one_letter_code
_entity_poly.pdbx_strand_id
1 'polypeptide(L)'
;MTMPWRPDPGPVVCVGETMAALAPDPVGPLEDAEHLRLSVAGAESNVAMYLADHGVPVAWLSALGDDAPGRRVRATVAAAGVDVTHVRTDP
;
A
#
# COMPACT_ATOMS: atom_id res chain seq x y z
N MET A 1 -31.05 -19.16 0.76
CA MET A 1 -30.53 -17.79 1.03
C MET A 1 -29.33 -17.95 1.93
N THR A 2 -28.13 -17.69 1.42
CA THR A 2 -26.92 -17.65 2.26
C THR A 2 -26.99 -16.41 3.14
N MET A 3 -26.71 -16.57 4.43
CA MET A 3 -26.56 -15.42 5.33
C MET A 3 -25.47 -14.51 4.75
N PRO A 4 -25.69 -13.18 4.70
CA PRO A 4 -24.64 -12.26 4.25
C PRO A 4 -23.44 -12.39 5.20
N TRP A 5 -22.26 -12.67 4.64
CA TRP A 5 -21.01 -12.68 5.39
C TRP A 5 -20.77 -11.29 5.97
N ARG A 6 -20.86 -11.18 7.30
CA ARG A 6 -20.52 -9.98 8.07
C ARG A 6 -19.61 -10.42 9.22
N PRO A 7 -18.28 -10.23 9.09
CA PRO A 7 -17.39 -10.47 10.21
C PRO A 7 -17.71 -9.47 11.33
N ASP A 8 -17.46 -9.86 12.58
CA ASP A 8 -17.57 -8.94 13.70
C ASP A 8 -16.58 -7.78 13.53
N PRO A 9 -16.93 -6.56 13.98
CA PRO A 9 -16.02 -5.43 13.93
C PRO A 9 -14.75 -5.70 14.75
N GLY A 10 -13.59 -5.29 14.24
CA GLY A 10 -12.33 -5.45 14.93
C GLY A 10 -11.16 -4.82 14.19
N PRO A 11 -9.98 -4.74 14.83
CA PRO A 11 -8.76 -4.30 14.17
C PRO A 11 -8.35 -5.27 13.06
N VAL A 12 -7.82 -4.74 11.96
CA VAL A 12 -7.35 -5.52 10.81
C VAL A 12 -5.83 -5.47 10.72
N VAL A 13 -5.22 -6.58 10.31
CA VAL A 13 -3.81 -6.61 9.93
C VAL A 13 -3.72 -7.04 8.48
N CYS A 14 -3.09 -6.19 7.67
CA CYS A 14 -2.74 -6.50 6.29
C CYS A 14 -1.25 -6.88 6.26
N VAL A 15 -0.93 -8.05 5.69
CA VAL A 15 0.45 -8.56 5.61
C VAL A 15 0.79 -8.72 4.14
N GLY A 16 1.79 -8.00 3.65
CA GLY A 16 2.13 -8.09 2.24
C GLY A 16 3.18 -7.08 1.80
N GLU A 17 3.51 -7.18 0.52
CA GLU A 17 4.51 -6.33 -0.12
C GLU A 17 3.87 -5.05 -0.67
N THR A 18 4.65 -3.99 -0.80
CA THR A 18 4.26 -2.80 -1.56
C THR A 18 5.44 -2.26 -2.32
N MET A 19 5.23 -2.02 -3.60
CA MET A 19 6.25 -1.62 -4.55
C MET A 19 6.03 -0.19 -5.04
N ALA A 20 7.12 0.41 -5.50
CA ALA A 20 7.04 1.52 -6.42
C ALA A 20 6.51 1.01 -7.78
N ALA A 21 5.42 1.61 -8.26
CA ALA A 21 4.85 1.31 -9.57
C ALA A 21 5.17 2.44 -10.55
N LEU A 22 5.83 2.09 -11.65
CA LEU A 22 6.17 2.97 -12.76
C LEU A 22 5.18 2.75 -13.90
N ALA A 23 4.63 3.84 -14.44
CA ALA A 23 3.76 3.80 -15.60
C ALA A 23 4.16 4.89 -16.61
N PRO A 24 4.08 4.63 -17.92
CA PRO A 24 4.28 5.65 -18.95
C PRO A 24 3.42 6.89 -18.72
N ASP A 25 4.01 8.06 -18.91
CA ASP A 25 3.32 9.35 -18.86
C ASP A 25 3.77 10.23 -20.04
N PRO A 26 2.97 10.38 -21.12
CA PRO A 26 1.58 9.93 -21.26
C PRO A 26 1.42 8.40 -21.41
N VAL A 27 0.19 7.92 -21.28
CA VAL A 27 -0.14 6.48 -21.41
C VAL A 27 0.24 5.97 -22.79
N GLY A 28 1.01 4.88 -22.83
CA GLY A 28 1.48 4.21 -24.04
C GLY A 28 2.26 2.93 -23.72
N PRO A 29 2.91 2.31 -24.72
CA PRO A 29 3.86 1.22 -24.51
C PRO A 29 5.02 1.64 -23.59
N LEU A 30 5.52 0.73 -22.77
CA LEU A 30 6.59 1.04 -21.81
C LEU A 30 7.94 1.18 -22.52
N GLU A 31 8.16 0.43 -23.58
CA GLU A 31 9.36 0.43 -24.41
C GLU A 31 9.62 1.77 -25.13
N ASP A 32 8.57 2.57 -25.34
CA ASP A 32 8.64 3.86 -26.03
C ASP A 32 8.59 5.06 -25.07
N ALA A 33 8.49 4.82 -23.75
CA ALA A 33 8.24 5.86 -22.77
C ALA A 33 9.51 6.67 -22.43
N GLU A 34 9.49 7.99 -22.70
CA GLU A 34 10.55 8.91 -22.26
C GLU A 34 10.39 9.37 -20.80
N HIS A 35 9.16 9.32 -20.29
CA HIS A 35 8.82 9.72 -18.92
C HIS A 35 7.97 8.65 -18.24
N LEU A 36 8.26 8.43 -16.95
CA LEU A 36 7.53 7.50 -16.10
C LEU A 36 6.97 8.24 -14.89
N ARG A 37 5.69 8.03 -14.63
CA ARG A 37 5.05 8.43 -13.38
C ARG A 37 5.29 7.38 -12.31
N LEU A 38 5.75 7.82 -11.15
CA LEU A 38 5.98 7.00 -9.97
C LEU A 38 4.78 7.02 -9.01
N SER A 39 4.24 5.83 -8.74
CA SER A 39 3.13 5.58 -7.81
C SER A 39 3.48 4.47 -6.81
N VAL A 40 2.57 4.15 -5.90
CA VAL A 40 2.71 3.08 -4.90
C VAL A 40 1.64 2.02 -5.19
N ALA A 41 2.04 0.75 -5.22
CA ALA A 41 1.13 -0.37 -5.49
C ALA A 41 1.43 -1.58 -4.61
N GLY A 42 0.41 -2.08 -3.91
CA GLY A 42 0.44 -3.32 -3.14
C GLY A 42 -0.99 -3.73 -2.81
N ALA A 43 -1.34 -5.00 -2.98
CA ALA A 43 -2.72 -5.44 -2.81
C ALA A 43 -3.18 -5.21 -1.35
N GLU A 44 -2.33 -5.60 -0.40
CA GLU A 44 -2.62 -5.58 1.02
C GLU A 44 -2.52 -4.16 1.59
N SER A 45 -1.56 -3.36 1.13
CA SER A 45 -1.49 -1.94 1.53
C SER A 45 -2.64 -1.13 0.93
N ASN A 46 -3.10 -1.44 -0.29
CA ASN A 46 -4.30 -0.81 -0.84
C ASN A 46 -5.53 -1.12 0.02
N VAL A 47 -5.71 -2.38 0.44
CA VAL A 47 -6.79 -2.74 1.37
C VAL A 47 -6.65 -2.00 2.70
N ALA A 48 -5.45 -1.93 3.27
CA ALA A 48 -5.20 -1.18 4.50
C ALA A 48 -5.55 0.31 4.35
N MET A 49 -5.13 0.96 3.27
CA MET A 49 -5.44 2.37 3.02
C MET A 49 -6.95 2.59 2.88
N TYR A 50 -7.68 1.72 2.19
CA TYR A 50 -9.15 1.83 2.09
C TYR A 50 -9.85 1.62 3.45
N LEU A 51 -9.38 0.69 4.26
CA LEU A 51 -9.91 0.46 5.60
C LEU A 51 -9.69 1.66 6.51
N ALA A 52 -8.47 2.23 6.48
CA ALA A 52 -8.12 3.42 7.25
C ALA A 52 -8.96 4.64 6.82
N ASP A 53 -9.16 4.84 5.52
CA ASP A 53 -10.02 5.89 4.94
C ASP A 53 -11.48 5.78 5.44
N HIS A 54 -11.95 4.56 5.72
CA HIS A 54 -13.29 4.30 6.29
C HIS A 54 -13.32 4.26 7.83
N GLY A 55 -12.23 4.66 8.49
CA GLY A 55 -12.14 4.73 9.95
C GLY A 55 -11.98 3.38 10.65
N VAL A 56 -11.64 2.31 9.93
CA VAL A 56 -11.35 1.00 10.50
C VAL A 56 -9.89 0.96 10.97
N PRO A 57 -9.61 0.65 12.25
CA PRO A 57 -8.24 0.50 12.73
C PRO A 57 -7.51 -0.61 11.98
N VAL A 58 -6.38 -0.28 11.34
CA VAL A 58 -5.62 -1.23 10.53
C VAL A 58 -4.11 -1.00 10.63
N ALA A 59 -3.37 -2.10 10.76
CA ALA A 59 -1.91 -2.11 10.72
C ALA A 59 -1.41 -2.84 9.46
N TRP A 60 -0.28 -2.39 8.94
CA TRP A 60 0.40 -3.03 7.80
C TRP A 60 1.74 -3.64 8.25
N LEU A 61 1.83 -4.96 8.16
CA LEU A 61 3.04 -5.73 8.41
C LEU A 61 3.81 -5.92 7.10
N SER A 62 5.04 -5.41 7.05
CA SER A 62 5.86 -5.48 5.83
C SER A 62 7.34 -5.24 6.10
N ALA A 63 8.14 -5.24 5.03
CA ALA A 63 9.53 -4.82 5.03
C ALA A 63 9.79 -3.94 3.80
N LEU A 64 10.59 -2.88 3.98
CA LEU A 64 10.97 -1.93 2.93
C LEU A 64 12.49 -1.70 2.97
N GLY A 65 13.10 -1.40 1.84
CA GLY A 65 14.50 -0.97 1.80
C GLY A 65 14.69 0.44 2.37
N ASP A 66 15.91 0.77 2.82
CA ASP A 66 16.33 2.14 3.17
C ASP A 66 16.67 2.98 1.92
N ASP A 67 15.78 2.97 0.95
CA ASP A 67 15.94 3.67 -0.32
C ASP A 67 14.78 4.64 -0.58
N ALA A 68 14.90 5.40 -1.68
CA ALA A 68 13.89 6.40 -2.03
C ALA A 68 12.49 5.77 -2.29
N PRO A 69 12.36 4.63 -3.02
CA PRO A 69 11.11 3.89 -3.10
C PRO A 69 10.53 3.49 -1.74
N GLY A 70 11.32 2.87 -0.87
CA GLY A 70 10.90 2.43 0.46
C GLY A 70 10.40 3.58 1.32
N ARG A 71 11.13 4.70 1.37
CA ARG A 71 10.67 5.92 2.07
C ARG A 71 9.36 6.47 1.48
N ARG A 72 9.20 6.46 0.16
CA ARG A 72 7.96 6.90 -0.50
C ARG A 72 6.77 5.99 -0.20
N VAL A 73 6.98 4.67 -0.23
CA VAL A 73 5.95 3.67 0.12
C VAL A 73 5.49 3.89 1.56
N ARG A 74 6.44 3.91 2.52
CA ARG A 74 6.12 4.12 3.94
C ARG A 74 5.34 5.42 4.16
N ALA A 75 5.79 6.52 3.56
CA ALA A 75 5.12 7.81 3.70
C ALA A 75 3.70 7.80 3.11
N THR A 76 3.50 7.16 1.95
CA THR A 76 2.18 7.09 1.29
C THR A 76 1.19 6.29 2.13
N VAL A 77 1.60 5.12 2.61
CA VAL A 77 0.74 4.25 3.44
C VAL A 77 0.43 4.90 4.80
N ALA A 78 1.43 5.53 5.43
CA ALA A 78 1.23 6.24 6.69
C ALA A 78 0.30 7.45 6.56
N ALA A 79 0.38 8.18 5.45
CA ALA A 79 -0.48 9.33 5.19
C ALA A 79 -1.96 8.97 5.05
N ALA A 80 -2.28 7.72 4.71
CA ALA A 80 -3.65 7.20 4.68
C ALA A 80 -4.21 6.83 6.07
N GLY A 81 -3.41 6.96 7.14
CA GLY A 81 -3.82 6.62 8.52
C GLY A 81 -3.60 5.16 8.92
N VAL A 82 -2.89 4.39 8.11
CA VAL A 82 -2.50 3.01 8.42
C VAL A 82 -1.37 3.00 9.47
N ASP A 83 -1.46 2.12 10.47
CA ASP A 83 -0.35 1.89 11.40
C ASP A 83 0.81 1.16 10.69
N VAL A 84 1.94 1.86 10.55
CA VAL A 84 3.18 1.39 9.93
C VAL A 84 4.31 1.10 10.92
N THR A 85 4.01 1.06 12.23
CA THR A 85 5.01 0.78 13.29
C THR A 85 5.62 -0.61 13.17
N HIS A 86 4.93 -1.53 12.49
CA HIS A 86 5.37 -2.90 12.23
C HIS A 86 6.05 -3.11 10.87
N VAL A 87 6.35 -2.03 10.14
CA VAL A 87 7.12 -2.12 8.89
C VAL A 87 8.60 -2.06 9.22
N ARG A 88 9.34 -3.13 8.90
CA ARG A 88 10.81 -3.18 9.04
C ARG A 88 11.47 -2.37 7.92
N THR A 89 12.57 -1.68 8.24
CA THR A 89 13.47 -1.11 7.21
C THR A 89 14.70 -2.00 7.10
N ASP A 90 15.06 -2.41 5.88
CA ASP A 90 16.26 -3.20 5.55
C ASP A 90 17.33 -2.27 4.96
N PRO A 91 18.58 -2.28 5.47
CA PRO A 91 19.67 -1.44 4.96
C PRO A 91 20.15 -1.81 3.55
#